data_AF-A0A420BIL1-F1
#
_entry.id   AF-A0A420BIL1-F1
#
_cell.length_a   1.000
_cell.length_b   1.000
_cell.length_c   1.000
_cell.angle_alpha   90.00
_cell.angle_beta   90.00
_cell.angle_gamma   90.00
#
_symmetry.space_group_name_H-M   'P 1'
#
loop_
_entity.id
_entity.type
_entity.pdbx_description
1 polymer ?
#
loop_
_entity_poly.entity_id
_entity_poly.type
_entity_poly.pdbx_seq_one_letter_code
_entity_poly.pdbx_strand_id
1 'polypeptide(L)'
;MNSTHLTEEQLQALADSTDDTTRLEMGHISTCAACRIKFENYQLINSTIQELPMASFDPDLPDYIVGMLIPQRAPIHWAALLAASLGGLLVTVATVIYGKQFIALFIQLPDILRYFFALLPLSLISVQTVLSLIRYRQKMNTIIKKTDSLQPKLDW
;
A
#
# COMPACT_ATOMS: atom_id res chain seq x y z
N MET A 1 -37.00 -19.28 42.04
CA MET A 1 -36.58 -17.90 41.72
C MET A 1 -35.06 -17.89 41.57
N ASN A 2 -34.55 -18.09 40.36
CA ASN A 2 -33.15 -17.80 40.04
C ASN A 2 -33.08 -16.32 39.68
N SER A 3 -32.41 -15.53 40.52
CA SER A 3 -32.31 -14.06 40.44
C SER A 3 -31.24 -13.57 39.45
N THR A 4 -30.71 -14.46 38.61
CA THR A 4 -29.64 -14.15 37.68
C THR A 4 -30.20 -14.18 36.26
N HIS A 5 -30.34 -13.00 35.65
CA HIS A 5 -30.68 -12.85 34.24
C HIS A 5 -29.48 -13.21 33.36
N LEU A 6 -29.73 -13.66 32.11
CA LEU A 6 -28.67 -13.74 31.11
C LEU A 6 -28.09 -12.36 30.82
N THR A 7 -26.80 -12.32 30.50
CA THR A 7 -26.16 -11.08 30.04
C THR A 7 -26.60 -10.77 28.61
N GLU A 8 -26.39 -9.52 28.20
CA GLU A 8 -26.80 -9.06 26.87
C GLU A 8 -25.99 -9.78 25.77
N GLU A 9 -24.70 -10.03 26.01
CA GLU A 9 -23.81 -10.73 25.08
C GLU A 9 -24.26 -12.17 24.87
N GLN A 10 -24.76 -12.84 25.92
CA GLN A 10 -25.29 -14.20 25.85
C GLN A 10 -26.59 -14.23 25.04
N LEU A 11 -27.49 -13.27 25.27
CA LEU A 11 -28.76 -13.18 24.52
C LEU A 11 -28.53 -12.90 23.03
N GLN A 12 -27.56 -12.04 22.70
CA GLN A 12 -27.21 -11.74 21.31
C GLN A 12 -26.53 -12.94 20.63
N ALA A 13 -25.53 -13.56 21.28
CA ALA A 13 -24.87 -14.75 20.75
C ALA A 13 -25.87 -15.90 20.49
N LEU A 14 -26.86 -16.04 21.37
CA LEU A 14 -27.94 -17.00 21.20
C LEU A 14 -28.86 -16.67 20.03
N ALA A 15 -29.16 -15.39 19.78
CA ALA A 15 -29.97 -14.97 18.64
C ALA A 15 -29.22 -15.09 17.29
N ASP A 16 -27.88 -15.09 17.31
CA ASP A 16 -27.02 -15.27 16.13
C ASP A 16 -26.68 -16.75 15.85
N SER A 17 -26.75 -17.63 16.86
CA SER A 17 -26.38 -19.04 16.73
C SER A 17 -27.52 -19.93 16.18
N THR A 18 -27.23 -20.77 15.19
CA THR A 18 -28.11 -21.86 14.71
C THR A 18 -27.87 -23.21 15.41
N ASP A 19 -27.01 -23.24 16.43
CA ASP A 19 -26.54 -24.49 17.05
C ASP A 19 -27.41 -24.97 18.21
N ASP A 20 -27.54 -26.29 18.33
CA ASP A 20 -28.33 -27.02 19.36
C ASP A 20 -27.71 -26.98 20.77
N THR A 21 -26.58 -26.27 20.95
CA THR A 21 -25.82 -26.22 22.20
C THR A 21 -26.51 -25.40 23.31
N THR A 22 -27.62 -24.73 22.99
CA THR A 22 -28.28 -23.75 23.86
C THR A 22 -29.55 -24.23 24.59
N ARG A 23 -29.68 -25.54 24.80
CA ARG A 23 -30.83 -26.10 25.53
C ARG A 23 -30.96 -25.59 26.97
N LEU A 24 -29.85 -25.28 27.64
CA LEU A 24 -29.83 -24.78 29.02
C LEU A 24 -30.29 -23.31 29.12
N GLU A 25 -29.91 -22.48 28.15
CA GLU A 25 -30.25 -21.05 28.10
C GLU A 25 -31.68 -20.83 27.61
N MET A 26 -32.16 -21.65 26.66
CA MET A 26 -33.58 -21.69 26.28
C MET A 26 -34.50 -22.08 27.45
N GLY A 27 -34.04 -22.97 28.34
CA GLY A 27 -34.76 -23.30 29.57
C GLY A 27 -34.97 -22.09 30.48
N HIS A 28 -33.99 -21.19 30.55
CA HIS A 28 -34.12 -19.93 31.30
C HIS A 28 -35.05 -18.94 30.60
N ILE A 29 -34.96 -18.80 29.27
CA ILE A 29 -35.82 -17.90 28.48
C ILE A 29 -37.29 -18.26 28.61
N SER A 30 -37.63 -19.56 28.66
CA SER A 30 -39.01 -20.01 28.84
C SER A 30 -39.61 -19.66 30.21
N THR A 31 -38.76 -19.43 31.22
CA THR A 31 -39.18 -19.16 32.62
C THR A 31 -39.01 -17.70 33.03
N CYS A 32 -38.17 -16.92 32.34
CA CYS A 32 -37.93 -15.51 32.62
C CYS A 32 -38.54 -14.59 31.55
N ALA A 33 -39.63 -13.89 31.89
CA ALA A 33 -40.32 -12.98 30.96
C ALA A 33 -39.42 -11.83 30.45
N ALA A 34 -38.51 -11.31 31.28
CA ALA A 34 -37.61 -10.23 30.89
C ALA A 34 -36.58 -10.68 29.84
N CYS A 35 -35.96 -11.85 30.03
CA CYS A 35 -35.02 -12.41 29.06
C CYS A 35 -35.72 -12.83 27.76
N ARG A 36 -36.98 -13.29 27.83
CA ARG A 36 -37.79 -13.61 26.65
C ARG A 36 -38.03 -12.41 25.75
N ILE A 37 -38.47 -11.28 26.32
CA ILE A 37 -38.74 -10.06 25.55
C ILE A 37 -37.47 -9.57 24.85
N LYS A 38 -36.32 -9.60 25.55
CA LYS A 38 -35.04 -9.21 24.95
C LYS A 38 -34.62 -10.14 23.82
N PHE A 39 -34.75 -11.45 24.01
CA PHE A 39 -34.44 -12.44 22.99
C PHE A 39 -35.30 -12.28 21.74
N GLU A 40 -36.61 -12.07 21.91
CA GLU A 40 -37.54 -11.81 20.79
C GLU A 40 -37.15 -10.56 20.00
N ASN A 41 -36.71 -9.49 20.67
CA ASN A 41 -36.20 -8.29 20.01
C ASN A 41 -34.93 -8.57 19.18
N TYR A 42 -33.98 -9.35 19.71
CA TYR A 42 -32.78 -9.72 18.96
C TYR A 42 -33.10 -10.59 17.75
N GLN A 43 -34.03 -11.54 17.89
CA GLN A 43 -34.52 -12.34 16.76
C GLN A 43 -35.14 -11.47 15.67
N LEU A 44 -35.96 -10.48 16.05
CA LEU A 44 -36.59 -9.56 15.11
C LEU A 44 -35.56 -8.70 14.36
N ILE A 45 -34.53 -8.22 15.05
CA ILE A 45 -33.44 -7.47 14.43
C ILE A 45 -32.70 -8.37 13.42
N ASN A 46 -32.36 -9.60 13.82
CA ASN A 46 -31.63 -10.52 12.96
C ASN A 46 -32.44 -10.94 11.73
N SER A 47 -33.74 -11.20 11.88
CA SER A 47 -34.63 -11.50 10.75
C SER A 47 -34.72 -10.31 9.78
N THR A 48 -34.82 -9.10 10.32
CA THR A 48 -34.82 -7.88 9.51
C THR A 48 -33.51 -7.72 8.73
N ILE A 49 -32.36 -8.04 9.36
CA ILE A 49 -31.03 -8.02 8.73
C ILE A 49 -30.93 -9.04 7.59
N GLN A 50 -31.45 -10.25 7.79
CA GLN A 50 -31.45 -11.31 6.77
C GLN A 50 -32.37 -11.00 5.59
N GLU A 51 -33.42 -10.23 5.81
CA GLU A 51 -34.33 -9.76 4.76
C GLU A 51 -33.76 -8.59 3.94
N LEU A 52 -32.67 -7.95 4.37
CA LEU A 52 -32.01 -6.99 3.51
C LEU A 52 -31.50 -7.70 2.25
N PRO A 53 -31.67 -7.07 1.07
CA PRO A 53 -31.11 -7.62 -0.15
C PRO A 53 -29.61 -7.79 0.06
N MET A 54 -29.13 -9.05 0.00
CA MET A 54 -27.71 -9.32 0.02
C MET A 54 -27.09 -8.46 -1.07
N ALA A 55 -26.18 -7.57 -0.68
CA ALA A 55 -25.42 -6.79 -1.64
C ALA A 55 -24.68 -7.79 -2.53
N SER A 56 -25.17 -7.98 -3.75
CA SER A 56 -24.48 -8.80 -4.73
C SER A 56 -23.17 -8.07 -5.02
N PHE A 57 -22.06 -8.69 -4.64
CA PHE A 57 -20.76 -8.23 -5.09
C PHE A 57 -20.81 -8.15 -6.61
N ASP A 58 -20.49 -6.96 -7.14
CA ASP A 58 -20.36 -6.76 -8.57
C ASP A 58 -19.34 -7.80 -9.09
N PRO A 59 -19.73 -8.70 -10.00
CA PRO A 59 -18.87 -9.77 -10.49
C PRO A 59 -17.59 -9.26 -11.14
N ASP A 60 -17.54 -7.98 -11.55
CA ASP A 60 -16.35 -7.36 -12.15
C ASP A 60 -15.39 -6.74 -11.11
N LEU A 61 -15.84 -6.60 -9.85
CA LEU A 61 -15.03 -6.00 -8.78
C LEU A 61 -13.76 -6.79 -8.42
N PRO A 62 -13.79 -8.14 -8.36
CA PRO A 62 -12.58 -8.93 -8.11
C PRO A 62 -11.53 -8.73 -9.19
N ASP A 63 -11.93 -8.74 -10.46
CA ASP A 63 -11.04 -8.56 -11.60
C ASP A 63 -10.46 -7.14 -11.65
N TYR A 64 -11.27 -6.15 -11.30
CA TYR A 64 -10.82 -4.76 -11.18
C TYR A 64 -9.78 -4.57 -10.06
N ILE A 65 -10.00 -5.18 -8.89
CA ILE A 65 -9.08 -5.11 -7.75
C ILE A 65 -7.77 -5.85 -8.09
N VAL A 66 -7.86 -7.04 -8.70
CA VAL A 66 -6.68 -7.82 -9.13
C VAL A 66 -5.84 -7.03 -10.14
N GLY A 67 -6.49 -6.31 -11.07
CA GLY A 67 -5.81 -5.44 -12.03
C GLY A 67 -5.02 -4.29 -11.38
N MET A 68 -5.47 -3.76 -10.24
CA MET A 68 -4.74 -2.74 -9.48
C MET A 68 -3.56 -3.29 -8.67
N LEU A 69 -3.63 -4.55 -8.24
CA LEU A 69 -2.57 -5.16 -7.42
C LEU A 69 -1.36 -5.63 -8.25
N ILE A 70 -1.49 -5.79 -9.56
CA ILE A 70 -0.36 -6.18 -10.42
C ILE A 70 0.52 -4.94 -10.63
N PRO A 71 1.71 -4.86 -10.01
CA PRO A 71 2.61 -3.74 -10.26
C PRO A 71 2.97 -3.75 -11.75
N GLN A 72 2.61 -2.69 -12.47
CA GLN A 72 3.06 -2.51 -13.84
C GLN A 72 4.59 -2.46 -13.83
N ARG A 73 5.21 -3.57 -14.25
CA ARG A 73 6.66 -3.65 -14.39
C ARG A 73 7.09 -2.57 -15.37
N ALA A 74 7.93 -1.64 -14.91
CA ALA A 74 8.50 -0.64 -15.79
C ALA A 74 9.16 -1.35 -16.98
N PRO A 75 8.94 -0.89 -18.22
CA PRO A 75 9.54 -1.53 -19.39
C PRO A 75 11.06 -1.47 -19.25
N ILE A 76 11.69 -2.64 -19.16
CA ILE A 76 13.15 -2.74 -19.12
C ILE A 76 13.64 -2.35 -20.52
N HIS A 77 14.21 -1.16 -20.63
CA HIS A 77 14.82 -0.67 -21.86
C HIS A 77 16.15 -1.41 -22.09
N TRP A 78 16.10 -2.62 -22.62
CA TRP A 78 17.28 -3.46 -22.93
C TRP A 78 18.35 -2.72 -23.73
N ALA A 79 17.95 -1.85 -24.64
CA ALA A 79 18.87 -0.99 -25.40
C ALA A 79 19.67 -0.04 -24.50
N ALA A 80 19.06 0.55 -23.48
CA ALA A 80 19.76 1.41 -22.52
C ALA A 80 20.75 0.60 -21.67
N LEU A 81 20.40 -0.64 -21.32
CA LEU A 81 21.25 -1.53 -20.53
C LEU A 81 22.47 -1.99 -21.34
N LEU A 82 22.28 -2.38 -22.59
CA LEU A 82 23.37 -2.72 -23.52
C LEU A 82 24.27 -1.52 -23.83
N ALA A 83 23.68 -0.34 -24.05
CA ALA A 83 24.44 0.88 -24.27
C ALA A 83 25.27 1.26 -23.03
N ALA A 84 24.68 1.15 -21.83
CA ALA A 84 25.38 1.40 -20.59
C ALA A 84 26.51 0.38 -20.35
N SER A 85 26.29 -0.91 -20.62
CA SER A 85 27.32 -1.93 -20.45
C SER A 85 28.47 -1.75 -21.44
N LEU A 86 28.15 -1.50 -22.72
CA LEU A 86 29.16 -1.30 -23.76
C LEU A 86 29.95 -0.01 -23.53
N GLY A 87 29.27 1.08 -23.19
CA GLY A 87 29.89 2.35 -22.83
C GLY A 87 30.79 2.22 -21.61
N GLY A 88 30.31 1.53 -20.57
CA GLY A 88 31.10 1.23 -19.37
C GLY A 88 32.37 0.45 -19.71
N LEU A 89 32.26 -0.62 -20.49
CA LEU A 89 33.40 -1.43 -20.92
C LEU A 89 34.44 -0.60 -21.68
N LEU A 90 34.01 0.22 -22.64
CA LEU A 90 34.91 1.08 -23.42
C LEU A 90 35.65 2.09 -22.53
N VAL A 91 34.94 2.73 -21.59
CA VAL A 91 35.54 3.67 -20.65
C VAL A 91 36.55 2.96 -19.74
N THR A 92 36.22 1.76 -19.25
CA THR A 92 37.14 0.97 -18.41
C THR A 92 38.41 0.60 -19.18
N VAL A 93 38.27 0.08 -20.40
CA VAL A 93 39.42 -0.30 -21.24
C VAL A 93 40.28 0.92 -21.57
N ALA A 94 39.68 2.04 -21.97
CA ALA A 94 40.40 3.28 -22.24
C ALA A 94 41.15 3.78 -21.00
N THR A 95 40.53 3.70 -19.83
CA THR A 95 41.16 4.11 -18.56
C THR A 95 42.35 3.21 -18.20
N VAL A 96 42.27 1.90 -18.42
CA VAL A 96 43.37 0.96 -18.13
C VAL A 96 44.56 1.19 -19.07
N ILE A 97 44.30 1.40 -20.37
CA ILE A 97 45.36 1.56 -21.38
C ILE A 97 46.00 2.95 -21.30
N TYR A 98 45.17 4.00 -21.18
CA TYR A 98 45.61 5.39 -21.33
C TYR A 98 45.60 6.20 -20.03
N GLY A 99 45.16 5.62 -18.90
CA GLY A 99 44.97 6.36 -17.65
C GLY A 99 46.25 7.02 -17.14
N LYS A 100 47.41 6.36 -17.30
CA LYS A 100 48.70 6.92 -16.89
C LYS A 100 49.08 8.16 -17.71
N GLN A 101 48.88 8.10 -19.04
CA GLN A 101 49.11 9.22 -19.94
C GLN A 101 48.15 10.36 -19.63
N PHE A 102 46.89 10.05 -19.33
CA PHE A 102 45.87 11.04 -18.98
C PHE A 102 46.22 11.78 -17.68
N ILE A 103 46.67 11.06 -16.65
CA ILE A 103 47.13 11.66 -15.39
C ILE A 103 48.36 12.54 -15.62
N ALA A 104 49.33 12.07 -16.40
CA ALA A 104 50.52 12.86 -16.72
C ALA A 104 50.18 14.16 -17.45
N LEU A 105 49.28 14.12 -18.44
CA LEU A 105 48.73 15.30 -19.09
C LEU A 105 48.04 16.23 -18.08
N PHE A 106 47.22 15.68 -17.18
CA PHE A 106 46.48 16.44 -16.17
C PHE A 106 47.39 17.16 -15.15
N ILE A 107 48.56 16.59 -14.86
CA ILE A 107 49.58 17.21 -14.00
C ILE A 107 50.31 18.35 -14.73
N GLN A 108 50.49 18.25 -16.05
CA GLN A 108 51.13 19.29 -16.87
C GLN A 108 50.20 20.47 -17.19
N LEU A 109 48.89 20.33 -16.97
CA LEU A 109 47.93 21.42 -17.15
C LEU A 109 48.12 22.55 -16.12
N PRO A 110 47.92 23.82 -16.51
CA PRO A 110 47.89 24.95 -15.58
C PRO A 110 46.82 24.75 -14.50
N ASP A 111 47.09 25.19 -13.27
CA ASP A 111 46.19 24.97 -12.14
C ASP A 111 44.77 25.48 -12.38
N ILE A 112 44.61 26.62 -13.07
CA ILE A 112 43.31 27.20 -13.42
C ILE A 112 42.47 26.22 -14.27
N LEU A 113 43.07 25.60 -15.28
CA LEU A 113 42.40 24.61 -16.12
C LEU A 113 42.08 23.33 -15.35
N ARG A 114 42.96 22.93 -14.43
CA ARG A 114 42.73 21.76 -13.56
C ARG A 114 41.47 21.94 -12.70
N TYR A 115 41.33 23.10 -12.06
CA TYR A 115 40.13 23.43 -11.28
C TYR A 115 38.88 23.49 -12.15
N PHE A 116 38.98 24.06 -13.36
CA PHE A 116 37.85 24.11 -14.29
C PHE A 116 37.35 22.70 -14.66
N PHE A 117 38.27 21.79 -15.03
CA PHE A 117 37.93 20.40 -15.34
C PHE A 117 37.36 19.62 -14.16
N ALA A 118 37.72 19.96 -12.92
CA ALA A 118 37.16 19.33 -11.72
C ALA A 118 35.78 19.90 -11.34
N LEU A 119 35.61 21.22 -11.39
CA LEU A 119 34.41 21.90 -10.92
C LEU A 119 33.22 21.76 -11.88
N LEU A 120 33.46 21.75 -13.20
CA LEU A 120 32.41 21.63 -14.21
C LEU A 120 31.57 20.34 -14.04
N PRO A 121 32.15 19.12 -14.07
CA PRO A 121 31.38 17.90 -13.90
C PRO A 121 30.74 17.81 -12.51
N LEU A 122 31.43 18.29 -11.46
CA LEU A 122 30.90 18.32 -10.10
C LEU A 122 29.62 19.18 -10.02
N SER A 123 29.62 20.34 -10.66
CA SER A 123 28.45 21.23 -10.71
C SER A 123 27.27 20.60 -11.46
N LEU A 124 27.53 19.94 -12.60
CA LEU A 124 26.50 19.26 -13.40
C LEU A 124 25.87 18.09 -12.64
N ILE A 125 26.69 17.26 -11.97
CA ILE A 125 26.22 16.17 -11.13
C ILE A 125 25.36 16.71 -9.99
N SER A 126 25.79 17.80 -9.36
CA SER A 126 25.05 18.43 -8.26
C SER A 126 23.68 18.92 -8.71
N VAL A 127 23.61 19.66 -9.82
CA VAL A 127 22.35 20.14 -10.41
C VAL A 127 21.44 18.98 -10.80
N GLN A 128 21.96 17.95 -11.48
CA GLN A 128 21.18 16.80 -11.90
C GLN A 128 20.62 16.00 -10.71
N THR A 129 21.40 15.88 -9.63
CA THR A 129 20.96 15.22 -8.39
C THR A 129 19.84 16.00 -7.73
N VAL A 130 19.97 17.33 -7.62
CA VAL A 130 18.93 18.20 -7.05
C VAL A 130 17.65 18.14 -7.89
N LEU A 131 17.74 18.23 -9.21
CA LEU A 131 16.58 18.11 -10.10
C LEU A 131 15.89 16.76 -9.97
N SER A 132 16.66 15.68 -9.84
CA SER A 132 16.13 14.33 -9.65
C SER A 132 15.40 14.20 -8.31
N LEU A 133 15.94 14.77 -7.24
CA LEU A 133 15.30 14.83 -5.93
C LEU A 133 14.00 15.65 -5.96
N ILE A 134 13.99 16.79 -6.64
CA ILE A 134 12.78 17.62 -6.79
C ILE A 134 11.69 16.83 -7.53
N ARG A 135 12.02 16.19 -8.66
CA ARG A 135 11.06 15.36 -9.42
C ARG A 135 10.53 14.20 -8.59
N TYR A 136 11.41 13.56 -7.81
CA TYR A 136 11.00 12.49 -6.91
C TYR A 136 10.01 12.99 -5.84
N ARG A 137 10.31 14.13 -5.20
CA ARG A 137 9.41 14.76 -4.23
C ARG A 137 8.07 15.14 -4.83
N GLN A 138 8.07 15.70 -6.05
CA GLN A 138 6.83 16.03 -6.77
C GLN A 138 5.97 14.79 -7.00
N LYS A 139 6.57 13.68 -7.46
CA LYS A 139 5.86 12.42 -7.67
C LYS A 139 5.26 11.86 -6.37
N MET A 140 5.99 11.91 -5.27
CA MET A 140 5.48 11.50 -3.96
C MET A 140 4.29 12.35 -3.51
N ASN A 141 4.38 13.68 -3.64
CA ASN A 141 3.28 14.57 -3.28
C ASN A 141 2.03 14.32 -4.13
N THR A 142 2.17 13.97 -5.41
CA THR A 142 1.02 13.60 -6.24
C THR A 142 0.38 12.29 -5.82
N ILE A 143 1.17 11.32 -5.36
CA ILE A 143 0.65 10.03 -4.88
C ILE A 143 -0.08 10.25 -3.55
N ILE A 144 0.50 11.01 -2.61
CA ILE A 144 -0.12 11.31 -1.31
C ILE A 144 -1.48 12.01 -1.50
N LYS A 145 -1.53 13.06 -2.33
CA LYS A 145 -2.79 13.76 -2.63
C LYS A 145 -3.85 12.85 -3.25
N LYS A 146 -3.44 11.91 -4.11
CA LYS A 146 -4.35 10.94 -4.72
C LYS A 146 -4.90 9.96 -3.68
N THR A 147 -4.05 9.51 -2.75
CA THR A 147 -4.45 8.66 -1.61
C THR A 147 -5.44 9.39 -0.69
N ASP A 148 -5.20 10.66 -0.36
CA ASP A 148 -6.11 11.46 0.46
C ASP A 148 -7.46 11.67 -0.23
N SER A 149 -7.48 11.84 -1.57
CA SER A 149 -8.73 11.97 -2.33
C SER A 149 -9.54 10.67 -2.45
N LEU A 150 -8.91 9.52 -2.20
CA LEU A 150 -9.54 8.19 -2.24
C LEU A 150 -10.03 7.73 -0.87
N GLN A 151 -9.68 8.42 0.23
CA GLN A 151 -10.32 8.16 1.51
C GLN A 151 -11.77 8.67 1.45
N PRO A 152 -12.78 7.80 1.62
CA PRO A 152 -14.15 8.26 1.73
C PRO A 152 -14.24 9.20 2.92
N LYS A 153 -14.81 10.38 2.68
CA LYS A 153 -15.17 11.33 3.72
C LYS A 153 -16.11 10.60 4.68
N LEU A 154 -15.57 10.11 5.80
CA LEU A 154 -16.37 9.62 6.91
C LEU A 154 -16.92 10.86 7.59
N ASP A 155 -18.01 11.36 7.02
CA ASP A 155 -18.89 12.34 7.64
C ASP A 155 -19.71 11.56 8.69
N TRP A 156 -19.22 11.57 9.93
CA TRP A 156 -19.99 11.29 11.14
C TRP A 156 -20.05 12.54 12.01
#